data_AF-A0A966X5R8-F1
#
_entry.id   AF-A0A966X5R8-F1
#
_cell.length_a   1.000
_cell.length_b   1.000
_cell.length_c   1.000
_cell.angle_alpha   90.00
_cell.angle_beta   90.00
_cell.angle_gamma   90.00
#
_symmetry.space_group_name_H-M   'P 1'
#
loop_
_entity.id
_entity.type
_entity.pdbx_description
1 polymer ?
#
loop_
_entity_poly.entity_id
_entity_poly.type
_entity_poly.pdbx_seq_one_letter_code
_entity_poly.pdbx_strand_id
1 'polypeptide(L)'
;FYFALRQKQAVINQLYPLGKGPLVHVAPYYPPERRGLTAILPLIAHPHFSNTVVCWDLTVPPRAFEAALSSVDAFDTALQNWGREYETGPRPLQSIAINKSPPIAPYRTLGEEQANALGIGESMVHERVADLQRMGRLRDLLSERLLNQKQMQDEIGADRDVDASLYTGGFFSTEDLATMEQARQTIASGGLPLVAGNERLRLLIERCYVRATDMPSDQAPIQAWLTYLRRQWLDSGRPKGDGKGAPDVDKIKADLDALSGETDGETYYRYVFAVLEAVREFDKKLHAFELELPDFEALAEERYRISKGEIAMVPEIREASHLLLLCGQDCDEEEKENELEGLRARILDG
;
A
#
# COMPACT_ATOMS: atom_id res chain seq x y z
N PHE A 1 12.41 -12.50 28.94
CA PHE A 1 13.52 -12.42 27.99
C PHE A 1 13.17 -11.59 26.75
N TYR A 2 12.28 -12.05 25.85
CA TYR A 2 11.99 -11.37 24.58
C TYR A 2 11.57 -9.89 24.70
N PHE A 3 10.77 -9.52 25.70
CA PHE A 3 10.38 -8.12 25.92
C PHE A 3 11.57 -7.17 26.12
N ALA A 4 12.72 -7.67 26.61
CA ALA A 4 13.93 -6.87 26.75
C ALA A 4 14.58 -6.54 25.39
N LEU A 5 14.39 -7.38 24.37
CA LEU A 5 14.92 -7.18 23.01
C LEU A 5 14.26 -6.00 22.28
N ARG A 6 13.23 -5.38 22.86
CA ARG A 6 12.74 -4.06 22.41
C ARG A 6 13.81 -2.96 22.54
N GLN A 7 14.78 -3.15 23.44
CA GLN A 7 15.90 -2.24 23.60
C GLN A 7 17.05 -2.64 22.68
N LYS A 8 17.50 -1.70 21.85
CA LYS A 8 18.62 -1.89 20.91
C LYS A 8 19.86 -2.50 21.58
N GLN A 9 20.20 -2.04 22.78
CA GLN A 9 21.36 -2.53 23.52
C GLN A 9 21.25 -4.01 23.90
N ALA A 10 20.05 -4.49 24.27
CA ALA A 10 19.84 -5.89 24.58
C ALA A 10 20.08 -6.80 23.36
N VAL A 11 19.70 -6.33 22.17
CA VAL A 11 19.94 -7.02 20.90
C VAL A 11 21.43 -7.01 20.54
N ILE A 12 22.11 -5.88 20.70
CA ILE A 12 23.56 -5.75 20.49
C ILE A 12 24.31 -6.74 21.39
N ASN A 13 23.92 -6.85 22.66
CA ASN A 13 24.52 -7.80 23.60
C ASN A 13 24.33 -9.26 23.17
N GLN A 14 23.32 -9.60 22.36
CA GLN A 14 23.16 -10.93 21.79
C GLN A 14 24.03 -11.14 20.54
N LEU A 15 24.20 -10.13 19.70
CA LEU A 15 24.89 -10.26 18.41
C LEU A 15 26.41 -10.05 18.49
N TYR A 16 26.88 -9.17 19.40
CA TYR A 16 28.29 -8.77 19.51
C TYR A 16 29.01 -9.40 20.73
N PRO A 17 30.34 -9.63 20.65
CA PRO A 17 31.18 -9.48 19.46
C PRO A 17 30.79 -10.46 18.34
N LEU A 18 30.99 -10.05 17.09
CA LEU A 18 30.62 -10.85 15.92
C LEU A 18 31.40 -12.16 15.90
N GLY A 19 30.72 -13.27 15.58
CA GLY A 19 31.30 -14.61 15.60
C GLY A 19 31.47 -15.24 16.98
N LYS A 20 30.99 -14.63 18.07
CA LYS A 20 31.14 -15.18 19.44
C LYS A 20 30.48 -16.55 19.64
N GLY A 21 29.43 -16.84 18.87
CA GLY A 21 28.68 -18.08 19.01
C GLY A 21 27.31 -18.03 18.32
N PRO A 22 26.69 -19.20 18.16
CA PRO A 22 25.40 -19.33 17.48
C PRO A 22 24.25 -18.79 18.34
N LEU A 23 23.25 -18.28 17.65
CA LEU A 23 21.97 -17.83 18.20
C LEU A 23 20.84 -18.61 17.54
N VAL A 24 19.71 -18.74 18.22
CA VAL A 24 18.45 -19.15 17.61
C VAL A 24 17.73 -17.90 17.12
N HIS A 25 17.17 -17.96 15.92
CA HIS A 25 16.37 -16.89 15.32
C HIS A 25 15.03 -17.45 14.84
N VAL A 26 13.96 -16.68 15.08
CA VAL A 26 12.60 -17.01 14.66
C VAL A 26 12.17 -16.11 13.52
N ALA A 27 11.64 -16.68 12.43
CA ALA A 27 11.06 -15.89 11.36
C ALA A 27 9.96 -16.66 10.62
N PRO A 28 8.92 -15.98 10.10
CA PRO A 28 7.80 -16.63 9.44
C PRO A 28 8.16 -17.31 8.11
N TYR A 29 9.28 -16.93 7.50
CA TYR A 29 9.76 -17.50 6.23
C TYR A 29 10.69 -18.71 6.43
N TYR A 30 11.00 -19.10 7.66
CA TYR A 30 11.71 -20.37 7.88
C TYR A 30 10.74 -21.56 7.74
N PRO A 31 11.24 -22.73 7.33
CA PRO A 31 10.38 -23.88 7.04
C PRO A 31 9.49 -24.28 8.24
N PRO A 32 8.20 -24.61 8.00
CA PRO A 32 7.28 -25.03 9.05
C PRO A 32 7.75 -26.27 9.83
N GLU A 33 8.51 -27.17 9.19
CA GLU A 33 9.09 -28.38 9.80
C GLU A 33 10.07 -28.00 10.92
N ARG A 34 10.73 -26.85 10.80
CA ARG A 34 11.58 -26.28 11.84
C ARG A 34 10.84 -25.32 12.77
N ARG A 35 9.51 -25.26 12.70
CA ARG A 35 8.65 -24.37 13.50
C ARG A 35 9.03 -22.90 13.38
N GLY A 36 9.48 -22.49 12.19
CA GLY A 36 9.93 -21.11 11.97
C GLY A 36 11.24 -20.76 12.71
N LEU A 37 12.06 -21.75 13.08
CA LEU A 37 13.34 -21.55 13.79
C LEU A 37 14.53 -21.89 12.89
N THR A 38 15.63 -21.18 13.12
CA THR A 38 16.96 -21.62 12.66
C THR A 38 18.06 -21.24 13.64
N ALA A 39 19.24 -21.84 13.51
CA ALA A 39 20.45 -21.38 14.17
C ALA A 39 21.23 -20.46 13.23
N ILE A 40 21.64 -19.31 13.74
CA ILE A 40 22.40 -18.31 13.01
C ILE A 40 23.73 -17.97 13.67
N LEU A 41 24.73 -17.57 12.89
CA LEU A 41 25.99 -17.01 13.38
C LEU A 41 26.18 -15.57 12.89
N PRO A 42 26.32 -14.56 13.77
CA PRO A 42 26.62 -13.18 13.36
C PRO A 42 28.00 -13.07 12.70
N LEU A 43 28.07 -12.53 11.48
CA LEU A 43 29.32 -12.45 10.70
C LEU A 43 29.86 -11.03 10.58
N ILE A 44 29.06 -10.11 10.04
CA ILE A 44 29.46 -8.73 9.74
C ILE A 44 28.37 -7.73 10.12
N ALA A 45 28.75 -6.50 10.44
CA ALA A 45 27.81 -5.38 10.41
C ALA A 45 27.53 -5.04 8.95
N HIS A 46 26.28 -4.72 8.61
CA HIS A 46 25.94 -4.33 7.26
C HIS A 46 26.59 -2.96 6.94
N PRO A 47 27.33 -2.83 5.83
CA PRO A 47 28.14 -1.64 5.57
C PRO A 47 27.31 -0.36 5.41
N HIS A 48 26.13 -0.47 4.78
CA HIS A 48 25.23 0.67 4.57
C HIS A 48 24.11 0.84 5.59
N PHE A 49 23.71 -0.23 6.28
CA PHE A 49 22.60 -0.23 7.21
C PHE A 49 23.17 -0.44 8.60
N SER A 50 23.52 0.65 9.29
CA SER A 50 24.18 0.63 10.60
C SER A 50 23.39 -0.12 11.68
N ASN A 51 22.08 -0.30 11.47
CA ASN A 51 21.20 -1.07 12.34
C ASN A 51 21.00 -2.53 11.90
N THR A 52 21.80 -3.05 10.98
CA THR A 52 21.65 -4.40 10.46
C THR A 52 22.92 -5.20 10.67
N VAL A 53 22.78 -6.40 11.21
CA VAL A 53 23.85 -7.40 11.29
C VAL A 53 23.53 -8.51 10.32
N VAL A 54 24.52 -8.91 9.52
CA VAL A 54 24.40 -10.02 8.59
C VAL A 54 24.85 -11.28 9.31
N CYS A 55 23.96 -12.25 9.38
CA CYS A 55 24.16 -13.53 10.03
C CYS A 55 24.10 -14.67 9.01
N TRP A 56 24.80 -15.76 9.29
CA TRP A 56 24.75 -16.99 8.50
C TRP A 56 23.73 -17.97 9.08
N ASP A 57 22.83 -18.53 8.27
CA ASP A 57 21.98 -19.68 8.63
C ASP A 57 22.83 -20.95 8.64
N LEU A 58 23.10 -21.48 9.83
CA LEU A 58 23.97 -22.64 10.04
C LEU A 58 23.38 -23.94 9.49
N THR A 59 22.10 -23.98 9.10
CA THR A 59 21.55 -25.14 8.41
C THR A 59 22.03 -25.25 6.96
N VAL A 60 22.63 -24.18 6.41
CA VAL A 60 23.23 -24.17 5.09
C VAL A 60 24.75 -24.35 5.20
N PRO A 61 25.33 -25.40 4.57
CA PRO A 61 26.77 -25.64 4.62
C PRO A 61 27.56 -24.49 3.97
N PRO A 62 28.47 -23.81 4.70
CA PRO A 62 29.31 -22.74 4.17
C PRO A 62 30.18 -23.18 2.99
N ARG A 63 30.62 -24.44 2.98
CA ARG A 63 31.42 -25.03 1.90
C ARG A 63 30.74 -24.99 0.54
N ALA A 64 29.41 -25.04 0.48
CA ALA A 64 28.67 -24.88 -0.77
C ALA A 64 28.93 -23.51 -1.44
N PHE A 65 29.31 -22.52 -0.64
CA PHE A 65 29.62 -21.17 -1.11
C PHE A 65 31.06 -21.04 -1.54
N GLU A 66 31.97 -21.86 -1.04
CA GLU A 66 33.39 -21.80 -1.40
C GLU A 66 33.58 -21.92 -2.92
N ALA A 67 32.79 -22.77 -3.57
CA ALA A 67 32.71 -22.85 -5.04
C ALA A 67 32.15 -21.57 -5.69
N ALA A 68 31.11 -20.96 -5.11
CA ALA A 68 30.53 -19.70 -5.58
C ALA A 68 31.44 -18.48 -5.32
N LEU A 69 32.32 -18.53 -4.32
CA LEU A 69 33.33 -17.51 -4.05
C LEU A 69 34.41 -17.45 -5.15
N SER A 70 34.47 -18.45 -6.04
CA SER A 70 35.42 -18.52 -7.16
C SER A 70 35.07 -17.58 -8.30
N SER A 71 33.81 -17.15 -8.44
CA SER A 71 33.41 -16.16 -9.44
C SER A 71 32.39 -15.15 -8.89
N VAL A 72 32.63 -13.89 -9.24
CA VAL A 72 31.85 -12.72 -8.84
C VAL A 72 30.36 -12.89 -9.19
N ASP A 73 30.07 -13.28 -10.43
CA ASP A 73 28.70 -13.39 -10.92
C ASP A 73 27.95 -14.56 -10.31
N ALA A 74 28.62 -15.66 -9.95
CA ALA A 74 27.98 -16.79 -9.29
C ALA A 74 27.61 -16.44 -7.85
N PHE A 75 28.45 -15.68 -7.14
CA PHE A 75 28.13 -15.21 -5.80
C PHE A 75 26.97 -14.22 -5.80
N ASP A 76 26.96 -13.25 -6.73
CA ASP A 76 25.90 -12.26 -6.85
C ASP A 76 24.58 -12.88 -7.33
N THR A 77 24.62 -13.79 -8.30
CA THR A 77 23.44 -14.57 -8.73
C THR A 77 22.89 -15.41 -7.58
N ALA A 78 23.77 -16.05 -6.81
CA ALA A 78 23.33 -16.83 -5.68
C ALA A 78 22.73 -15.92 -4.59
N LEU A 79 23.35 -14.77 -4.28
CA LEU A 79 22.84 -13.75 -3.36
C LEU A 79 21.49 -13.14 -3.79
N GLN A 80 21.30 -12.89 -5.09
CA GLN A 80 20.08 -12.33 -5.67
C GLN A 80 18.94 -13.36 -5.78
N ASN A 81 19.27 -14.62 -6.07
CA ASN A 81 18.31 -15.72 -6.03
C ASN A 81 17.92 -16.06 -4.57
N TRP A 82 18.81 -15.79 -3.61
CA TRP A 82 18.55 -15.90 -2.18
C TRP A 82 17.79 -14.68 -1.63
N GLY A 83 16.48 -14.66 -1.83
CA GLY A 83 15.65 -13.57 -1.31
C GLY A 83 14.32 -13.40 -2.00
N ARG A 84 14.15 -14.00 -3.20
CA ARG A 84 12.84 -14.05 -3.86
C ARG A 84 11.89 -14.96 -3.06
N GLU A 85 10.66 -14.50 -2.94
CA GLU A 85 9.65 -15.03 -2.02
C GLU A 85 9.35 -16.52 -2.28
N TYR A 86 9.24 -17.26 -1.18
CA TYR A 86 8.49 -18.52 -0.98
C TYR A 86 8.76 -19.80 -1.80
N GLU A 87 9.42 -19.82 -2.96
CA GLU A 87 9.31 -21.02 -3.80
C GLU A 87 10.54 -21.96 -3.90
N THR A 88 11.80 -21.52 -3.88
CA THR A 88 12.88 -22.46 -4.26
C THR A 88 14.27 -22.20 -3.65
N GLY A 89 14.40 -22.28 -2.31
CA GLY A 89 15.69 -22.68 -1.73
C GLY A 89 16.11 -22.04 -0.40
N PRO A 90 17.19 -22.58 0.21
CA PRO A 90 17.71 -22.14 1.49
C PRO A 90 18.30 -20.73 1.41
N ARG A 91 18.01 -19.88 2.41
CA ARG A 91 18.57 -18.52 2.55
C ARG A 91 19.77 -18.55 3.50
N PRO A 92 21.01 -18.55 2.99
CA PRO A 92 22.23 -18.66 3.81
C PRO A 92 22.47 -17.42 4.68
N LEU A 93 22.01 -16.25 4.24
CA LEU A 93 22.28 -14.98 4.88
C LEU A 93 20.98 -14.39 5.40
N GLN A 94 21.06 -13.90 6.62
CA GLN A 94 19.94 -13.37 7.37
C GLN A 94 20.31 -11.95 7.81
N SER A 95 19.52 -10.97 7.39
CA SER A 95 19.68 -9.58 7.82
C SER A 95 18.89 -9.35 9.10
N ILE A 96 19.59 -9.21 10.22
CA ILE A 96 19.00 -8.98 11.54
C ILE A 96 19.03 -7.48 11.85
N ALA A 97 17.85 -6.85 11.78
CA ALA A 97 17.68 -5.44 12.09
C ALA A 97 17.58 -5.22 13.62
N ILE A 98 18.59 -4.60 14.21
CA ILE A 98 18.70 -4.39 15.67
C ILE A 98 17.67 -3.41 16.22
N ASN A 99 17.07 -2.58 15.36
CA ASN A 99 16.02 -1.62 15.70
C ASN A 99 14.60 -2.15 15.46
N LYS A 100 14.43 -3.43 15.12
CA LYS A 100 13.12 -4.06 14.85
C LYS A 100 12.77 -5.18 15.84
N SER A 101 13.33 -5.15 17.04
CA SER A 101 13.08 -6.14 18.11
C SER A 101 13.17 -7.60 17.62
N PRO A 102 14.30 -8.01 17.03
CA PRO A 102 14.39 -9.32 16.38
C PRO A 102 14.25 -10.45 17.42
N PRO A 103 13.47 -11.50 17.14
CA PRO A 103 13.29 -12.62 18.04
C PRO A 103 14.51 -13.55 17.98
N ILE A 104 15.55 -13.19 18.74
CA ILE A 104 16.81 -13.94 18.85
C ILE A 104 17.07 -14.39 20.29
N ALA A 105 17.71 -15.54 20.47
CA ALA A 105 18.12 -16.05 21.78
C ALA A 105 19.45 -16.82 21.69
N PRO A 106 20.20 -17.01 22.78
CA PRO A 106 21.36 -17.91 22.78
C PRO A 106 20.98 -19.30 22.29
N TYR A 107 21.81 -19.93 21.47
CA TYR A 107 21.53 -21.27 20.92
C TYR A 107 21.17 -22.31 21.99
N ARG A 108 21.83 -22.25 23.16
CA ARG A 108 21.56 -23.12 24.31
C ARG A 108 20.11 -23.10 24.82
N THR A 109 19.35 -22.05 24.49
CA THR A 109 17.93 -21.94 24.86
C THR A 109 17.07 -23.04 24.21
N LEU A 110 17.51 -23.61 23.07
CA LEU A 110 16.77 -24.64 22.36
C LEU A 110 16.75 -25.97 23.14
N GLY A 111 17.82 -26.29 23.87
CA GLY A 111 18.02 -27.61 24.48
C GLY A 111 18.39 -28.68 23.45
N GLU A 112 19.11 -29.72 23.90
CA GLU A 112 19.68 -30.74 23.01
C GLU A 112 18.61 -31.58 22.29
N GLU A 113 17.58 -32.04 23.02
CA GLU A 113 16.49 -32.84 22.47
C GLU A 113 15.77 -32.12 21.31
N GLN A 114 15.38 -30.86 21.54
CA GLN A 114 14.68 -30.06 20.54
C GLN A 114 15.61 -29.65 19.38
N ALA A 115 16.89 -29.39 19.66
CA ALA A 115 17.88 -29.10 18.63
C ALA A 115 18.05 -30.28 17.68
N ASN A 116 18.16 -31.50 18.21
CA ASN A 116 18.25 -32.73 17.42
C ASN A 116 16.95 -32.98 16.63
N ALA A 117 15.79 -32.79 17.26
CA ALA A 117 14.49 -32.95 16.60
C ALA A 117 14.28 -31.99 15.40
N LEU A 118 14.88 -30.80 15.43
CA LEU A 118 14.79 -29.81 14.36
C LEU A 118 15.92 -29.93 13.32
N GLY A 119 16.82 -30.91 13.45
CA GLY A 119 17.98 -31.07 12.57
C GLY A 119 19.05 -29.98 12.77
N ILE A 120 19.06 -29.33 13.94
CA ILE A 120 19.99 -28.26 14.31
C ILE A 120 20.83 -28.69 15.52
N GLY A 121 21.27 -29.96 15.52
CA GLY A 121 22.04 -30.54 16.62
C GLY A 121 23.43 -29.92 16.80
N GLU A 122 23.98 -30.06 17.99
CA GLU A 122 25.22 -29.39 18.42
C GLU A 122 26.43 -29.78 17.56
N SER A 123 26.52 -31.05 17.12
CA SER A 123 27.59 -31.52 16.22
C SER A 123 27.61 -30.76 14.89
N MET A 124 26.44 -30.64 14.24
CA MET A 124 26.32 -29.89 12.98
C MET A 124 26.63 -28.41 13.20
N VAL A 125 26.07 -27.79 14.23
CA VAL A 125 26.31 -26.37 14.54
C VAL A 125 27.80 -26.10 14.77
N HIS A 126 28.50 -26.93 15.54
CA HIS A 126 29.94 -26.79 15.76
C HIS A 126 30.76 -26.95 14.48
N GLU A 127 30.44 -27.94 13.64
CA GLU A 127 31.09 -28.13 12.33
C GLU A 127 30.96 -26.87 11.47
N ARG A 128 29.75 -26.33 11.35
CA ARG A 128 29.46 -25.15 10.51
C ARG A 128 30.09 -23.87 11.03
N VAL A 129 30.12 -23.68 12.34
CA VAL A 129 30.85 -22.56 12.96
C VAL A 129 32.34 -22.67 12.68
N ALA A 130 32.93 -23.86 12.81
CA ALA A 130 34.34 -24.09 12.52
C ALA A 130 34.67 -23.85 11.05
N ASP A 131 33.79 -24.26 10.12
CA ASP A 131 33.94 -23.96 8.69
C ASP A 131 33.92 -22.45 8.42
N LEU A 132 32.97 -21.70 8.99
CA LEU A 132 32.91 -20.24 8.84
C LEU A 132 34.13 -19.53 9.43
N GLN A 133 34.71 -20.05 10.51
CA GLN A 133 35.95 -19.51 11.09
C GLN A 133 37.17 -19.73 10.20
N ARG A 134 37.22 -20.85 9.45
CA ARG A 134 38.29 -21.12 8.48
C ARG A 134 38.15 -20.26 7.22
N MET A 135 36.93 -19.85 6.87
CA MET A 135 36.64 -18.99 5.71
C MET A 135 36.92 -17.51 6.01
N GLY A 136 38.15 -17.15 6.38
CA GLY A 136 38.51 -15.78 6.79
C GLY A 136 38.15 -14.69 5.76
N ARG A 137 38.28 -15.00 4.47
CA ARG A 137 37.96 -14.08 3.36
C ARG A 137 36.46 -13.83 3.15
N LEU A 138 35.58 -14.69 3.69
CA LEU A 138 34.14 -14.58 3.49
C LEU A 138 33.58 -13.25 4.03
N ARG A 139 34.07 -12.79 5.19
CA ARG A 139 33.60 -11.54 5.80
C ARG A 139 33.93 -10.32 4.95
N ASP A 140 35.14 -10.28 4.40
CA ASP A 140 35.61 -9.18 3.55
C ASP A 140 34.82 -9.15 2.23
N LEU A 141 34.64 -10.31 1.61
CA LEU A 141 33.85 -10.45 0.37
C LEU A 141 32.39 -10.04 0.59
N LEU A 142 31.76 -10.47 1.68
CA LEU A 142 30.39 -10.06 2.02
C LEU A 142 30.30 -8.54 2.19
N SER A 143 31.29 -7.93 2.84
CA SER A 143 31.30 -6.47 3.07
C SER A 143 31.45 -5.70 1.75
N GLU A 144 32.39 -6.11 0.88
CA GLU A 144 32.61 -5.51 -0.44
C GLU A 144 31.37 -5.63 -1.34
N ARG A 145 30.72 -6.79 -1.34
CA ARG A 145 29.55 -7.05 -2.19
C ARG A 145 28.33 -6.26 -1.77
N LEU A 146 28.04 -6.22 -0.46
CA LEU A 146 26.94 -5.43 0.08
C LEU A 146 27.17 -3.93 -0.11
N LEU A 147 28.43 -3.47 -0.15
CA LEU A 147 28.76 -2.10 -0.51
C LEU A 147 28.34 -1.79 -1.96
N ASN A 148 28.75 -2.63 -2.92
CA ASN A 148 28.50 -2.44 -4.35
C ASN A 148 27.01 -2.57 -4.72
N GLN A 149 26.29 -3.51 -4.08
CA GLN A 149 24.88 -3.75 -4.38
C GLN A 149 23.99 -2.52 -4.12
N LYS A 150 24.23 -1.79 -3.02
CA LYS A 150 23.43 -0.59 -2.73
C LYS A 150 23.71 0.53 -3.73
N GLN A 151 24.96 0.70 -4.14
CA GLN A 151 25.31 1.71 -5.14
C GLN A 151 24.50 1.51 -6.43
N MET A 152 24.37 0.27 -6.90
CA MET A 152 23.52 -0.04 -8.06
C MET A 152 22.03 0.21 -7.79
N GLN A 153 21.53 -0.08 -6.58
CA GLN A 153 20.13 0.19 -6.22
C GLN A 153 19.81 1.69 -6.14
N ASP A 154 20.74 2.49 -5.63
CA ASP A 154 20.59 3.95 -5.56
C ASP A 154 20.62 4.56 -6.98
N GLU A 155 21.46 4.04 -7.88
CA GLU A 155 21.49 4.42 -9.30
C GLU A 155 20.18 4.09 -10.05
N ILE A 156 19.61 2.90 -9.81
CA ILE A 156 18.32 2.49 -10.38
C ILE A 156 17.14 3.24 -9.72
N GLY A 157 17.29 3.66 -8.46
CA GLY A 157 16.25 4.30 -7.66
C GLY A 157 16.07 5.80 -7.87
N ALA A 158 16.91 6.45 -8.68
CA ALA A 158 16.91 7.90 -8.86
C ALA A 158 15.63 8.48 -9.53
N ASP A 159 14.84 7.64 -10.22
CA ASP A 159 13.55 8.02 -10.84
C ASP A 159 12.32 7.58 -10.00
N ARG A 160 12.48 7.40 -8.69
CA ARG A 160 11.36 7.01 -7.80
C ARG A 160 10.55 8.22 -7.37
N ASP A 161 9.25 7.98 -7.24
CA ASP A 161 8.30 8.94 -6.72
C ASP A 161 8.66 9.35 -5.27
N VAL A 162 8.40 10.61 -4.89
CA VAL A 162 8.69 11.14 -3.54
C VAL A 162 7.93 10.40 -2.44
N ASP A 163 6.70 9.94 -2.72
CA ASP A 163 5.89 9.14 -1.79
C ASP A 163 6.52 7.76 -1.56
N ALA A 164 7.25 7.23 -2.55
CA ALA A 164 8.00 5.97 -2.45
C ALA A 164 9.42 6.15 -1.91
N SER A 165 9.88 7.39 -1.72
CA SER A 165 11.26 7.72 -1.38
C SER A 165 11.51 7.83 0.12
N LEU A 166 10.67 7.24 0.98
CA LEU A 166 10.80 7.35 2.44
C LEU A 166 12.21 6.99 2.94
N TYR A 167 12.78 5.91 2.41
CA TYR A 167 14.10 5.41 2.78
C TYR A 167 15.21 5.79 1.79
N THR A 168 14.89 6.61 0.78
CA THR A 168 15.81 7.03 -0.30
C THR A 168 16.23 8.49 -0.09
N GLY A 169 17.49 8.83 -0.41
CA GLY A 169 17.98 10.21 -0.30
C GLY A 169 18.31 10.67 1.13
N GLY A 170 18.50 9.74 2.06
CA GLY A 170 18.95 10.03 3.42
C GLY A 170 17.87 10.56 4.38
N PHE A 171 18.30 10.88 5.59
CA PHE A 171 17.46 11.49 6.62
C PHE A 171 17.40 13.01 6.41
N PHE A 172 16.25 13.58 6.72
CA PHE A 172 16.06 15.03 6.75
C PHE A 172 16.90 15.69 7.84
N SER A 173 17.41 16.89 7.55
CA SER A 173 18.17 17.69 8.50
C SER A 173 17.29 18.29 9.60
N THR A 174 17.89 18.86 10.64
CA THR A 174 17.14 19.59 11.69
C THR A 174 16.39 20.80 11.13
N GLU A 175 16.95 21.47 10.11
CA GLU A 175 16.30 22.57 9.40
C GLU A 175 15.09 22.11 8.58
N ASP A 176 15.24 20.97 7.89
CA ASP A 176 14.12 20.34 7.17
C ASP A 176 12.97 19.98 8.13
N LEU A 177 13.29 19.43 9.32
CA LEU A 177 12.29 19.09 10.34
C LEU A 177 11.56 20.33 10.88
N ALA A 178 12.27 21.44 11.08
CA ALA A 178 11.65 22.70 11.49
C ALA A 178 10.70 23.24 10.39
N THR A 179 11.13 23.15 9.14
CA THR A 179 10.34 23.53 7.97
C THR A 179 9.07 22.68 7.84
N MET A 180 9.17 21.36 8.08
CA MET A 180 8.00 20.47 8.11
C MET A 180 6.98 20.89 9.17
N GLU A 181 7.44 21.24 10.37
CA GLU A 181 6.53 21.64 11.46
C GLU A 181 5.87 22.98 11.15
N GLN A 182 6.60 23.95 10.61
CA GLN A 182 6.02 25.21 10.15
C GLN A 182 4.97 24.96 9.07
N ALA A 183 5.28 24.14 8.06
CA ALA A 183 4.34 23.82 7.00
C ALA A 183 3.07 23.14 7.56
N ARG A 184 3.20 22.21 8.50
CA ARG A 184 2.08 21.55 9.17
C ARG A 184 1.15 22.55 9.86
N GLN A 185 1.72 23.54 10.56
CA GLN A 185 0.95 24.60 11.22
C GLN A 185 0.26 25.52 10.22
N THR A 186 0.97 25.91 9.14
CA THR A 186 0.41 26.75 8.08
C THR A 186 -0.77 26.07 7.39
N ILE A 187 -0.62 24.80 6.99
CA ILE A 187 -1.70 23.99 6.39
C ILE A 187 -2.90 23.91 7.35
N ALA A 188 -2.67 23.65 8.64
CA ALA A 188 -3.75 23.57 9.63
C ALA A 188 -4.51 24.89 9.81
N SER A 189 -3.85 26.03 9.60
CA SER A 189 -4.47 27.35 9.61
C SER A 189 -5.12 27.76 8.28
N GLY A 190 -5.08 26.90 7.26
CA GLY A 190 -5.62 27.17 5.92
C GLY A 190 -4.69 27.99 5.01
N GLY A 191 -3.45 28.24 5.43
CA GLY A 191 -2.46 28.97 4.64
C GLY A 191 -1.71 28.06 3.66
N LEU A 192 -1.11 28.68 2.63
CA LEU A 192 -0.19 28.02 1.71
C LEU A 192 1.21 27.93 2.34
N PRO A 193 1.75 26.72 2.58
CA PRO A 193 3.11 26.58 3.10
C PRO A 193 4.13 26.96 2.02
N LEU A 194 5.02 27.92 2.33
CA LEU A 194 6.14 28.29 1.47
C LEU A 194 7.37 27.48 1.86
N VAL A 195 7.92 26.73 0.92
CA VAL A 195 9.08 25.86 1.13
C VAL A 195 10.15 26.18 0.11
N ALA A 196 11.35 26.50 0.58
CA ALA A 196 12.54 26.68 -0.26
C ALA A 196 13.57 25.59 0.07
N GLY A 197 14.40 25.23 -0.91
CA GLY A 197 15.50 24.28 -0.71
C GLY A 197 15.14 22.86 -1.17
N ASN A 198 15.17 21.89 -0.24
CA ASN A 198 15.10 20.46 -0.50
C ASN A 198 13.89 20.07 -1.36
N GLU A 199 14.15 19.61 -2.60
CA GLU A 199 13.10 19.30 -3.57
C GLU A 199 12.16 18.18 -3.11
N ARG A 200 12.69 17.14 -2.46
CA ARG A 200 11.90 16.05 -1.88
C ARG A 200 10.94 16.59 -0.82
N LEU A 201 11.43 17.48 0.04
CA LEU A 201 10.62 18.11 1.09
C LEU A 201 9.51 18.98 0.49
N ARG A 202 9.86 19.83 -0.49
CA ARG A 202 8.90 20.70 -1.20
C ARG A 202 7.76 19.88 -1.80
N LEU A 203 8.08 18.83 -2.56
CA LEU A 203 7.08 17.97 -3.21
C LEU A 203 6.19 17.24 -2.21
N LEU A 204 6.74 16.77 -1.08
CA LEU A 204 5.95 16.15 0.00
C LEU A 204 4.96 17.14 0.62
N ILE A 205 5.38 18.38 0.88
CA ILE A 205 4.54 19.42 1.46
C ILE A 205 3.44 19.86 0.48
N GLU A 206 3.77 20.04 -0.81
CA GLU A 206 2.78 20.35 -1.85
C GLU A 206 1.69 19.28 -1.93
N ARG A 207 2.08 17.99 -1.95
CA ARG A 207 1.11 16.87 -1.94
C ARG A 207 0.31 16.81 -0.65
N CYS A 208 0.94 17.05 0.50
CA CYS A 208 0.25 17.08 1.78
C CYS A 208 -0.81 18.19 1.83
N TYR A 209 -0.46 19.40 1.36
CA TYR A 209 -1.36 20.54 1.29
C TYR A 209 -2.60 20.22 0.43
N VAL A 210 -2.40 19.81 -0.83
CA VAL A 210 -3.52 19.52 -1.74
C VAL A 210 -4.42 18.39 -1.22
N ARG A 211 -3.85 17.36 -0.59
CA ARG A 211 -4.60 16.24 0.03
C ARG A 211 -5.37 16.66 1.29
N ALA A 212 -4.83 17.59 2.07
CA ALA A 212 -5.42 18.03 3.33
C ALA A 212 -6.54 19.07 3.15
N THR A 213 -6.50 19.85 2.05
CA THR A 213 -7.44 20.97 1.83
C THR A 213 -8.48 20.70 0.75
N ASP A 214 -8.57 19.47 0.21
CA ASP A 214 -9.53 19.05 -0.82
C ASP A 214 -9.67 20.05 -1.99
N MET A 215 -8.57 20.29 -2.71
CA MET A 215 -8.42 21.27 -3.81
C MET A 215 -8.43 22.74 -3.31
N PRO A 216 -7.27 23.26 -2.86
CA PRO A 216 -7.13 24.62 -2.34
C PRO A 216 -7.46 25.70 -3.39
N SER A 217 -7.80 26.92 -2.98
CA SER A 217 -8.06 28.01 -3.94
C SER A 217 -6.86 28.39 -4.82
N ASP A 218 -5.64 28.06 -4.39
CA ASP A 218 -4.41 28.39 -5.09
C ASP A 218 -4.17 27.47 -6.30
N GLN A 219 -4.08 28.08 -7.49
CA GLN A 219 -3.97 27.35 -8.75
C GLN A 219 -2.61 26.66 -8.97
N ALA A 220 -1.50 27.22 -8.48
CA ALA A 220 -0.17 26.67 -8.78
C ALA A 220 0.09 25.27 -8.16
N PRO A 221 -0.18 25.02 -6.86
CA PRO A 221 -0.08 23.68 -6.28
C PRO A 221 -1.03 22.67 -6.95
N ILE A 222 -2.23 23.10 -7.34
CA ILE A 222 -3.18 22.27 -8.08
C ILE A 222 -2.64 21.87 -9.44
N GLN A 223 -2.09 22.82 -10.22
CA GLN A 223 -1.56 22.49 -11.55
C GLN A 223 -0.38 21.53 -11.47
N ALA A 224 0.53 21.71 -10.49
CA ALA A 224 1.62 20.77 -10.24
C ALA A 224 1.09 19.37 -9.89
N TRP A 225 0.07 19.30 -9.02
CA TRP A 225 -0.59 18.05 -8.65
C TRP A 225 -1.31 17.37 -9.83
N LEU A 226 -2.04 18.12 -10.65
CA LEU A 226 -2.72 17.60 -11.83
C LEU A 226 -1.73 17.11 -12.89
N THR A 227 -0.62 17.81 -13.13
CA THR A 227 0.45 17.34 -14.02
C THR A 227 1.06 16.05 -13.49
N TYR A 228 1.28 15.95 -12.18
CA TYR A 228 1.73 14.71 -11.54
C TYR A 228 0.74 13.55 -11.75
N LEU A 229 -0.56 13.78 -11.50
CA LEU A 229 -1.61 12.79 -11.72
C LEU A 229 -1.66 12.36 -13.19
N ARG A 230 -1.62 13.29 -14.14
CA ARG A 230 -1.56 12.96 -15.57
C ARG A 230 -0.38 12.05 -15.90
N ARG A 231 0.82 12.34 -15.39
CA ARG A 231 2.00 11.51 -15.63
C ARG A 231 1.86 10.09 -15.03
N GLN A 232 1.30 9.98 -13.83
CA GLN A 232 1.09 8.66 -13.18
C GLN A 232 -0.02 7.84 -13.85
N TRP A 233 -1.07 8.48 -14.35
CA TRP A 233 -2.25 7.80 -14.88
C TRP A 233 -2.23 7.61 -16.39
N LEU A 234 -1.59 8.50 -17.16
CA LEU A 234 -1.56 8.45 -18.63
C LEU A 234 -0.26 7.88 -19.20
N ASP A 235 0.91 8.24 -18.64
CA ASP A 235 2.20 7.89 -19.25
C ASP A 235 2.81 6.57 -18.76
N SER A 236 2.34 6.04 -17.62
CA SER A 236 2.99 4.90 -16.96
C SER A 236 2.10 3.68 -16.73
N GLY A 237 0.78 3.77 -16.95
CA GLY A 237 -0.18 2.67 -16.69
C GLY A 237 -0.20 2.17 -15.23
N ARG A 238 0.62 2.78 -14.36
CA ARG A 238 0.89 2.37 -12.98
C ARG A 238 1.28 3.58 -12.15
N PRO A 239 0.67 3.76 -10.97
CA PRO A 239 1.30 4.56 -9.93
C PRO A 239 2.67 3.94 -9.61
N LYS A 240 3.77 4.64 -9.90
CA LYS A 240 5.13 4.25 -9.45
C LYS A 240 5.25 4.44 -7.92
N GLY A 241 4.51 3.67 -7.15
CA GLY A 241 4.71 3.46 -5.73
C GLY A 241 5.02 1.98 -5.49
N ASP A 242 6.03 1.67 -4.67
CA ASP A 242 6.45 0.31 -4.33
C ASP A 242 5.39 -0.50 -3.54
N GLY A 243 4.13 -0.06 -3.52
CA GLY A 243 3.02 -0.76 -2.89
C GLY A 243 2.44 -1.83 -3.80
N LYS A 244 2.50 -3.09 -3.37
CA LYS A 244 1.65 -4.22 -3.80
C LYS A 244 0.15 -3.93 -3.58
N GLY A 245 -0.36 -2.78 -4.02
CA GLY A 245 -1.70 -2.29 -3.68
C GLY A 245 -2.22 -1.12 -4.51
N ALA A 246 -1.44 -0.55 -5.44
CA ALA A 246 -2.04 0.25 -6.49
C ALA A 246 -2.78 -0.69 -7.44
N PRO A 247 -4.10 -0.53 -7.63
CA PRO A 247 -4.84 -1.30 -8.60
C PRO A 247 -4.20 -1.05 -9.98
N ASP A 248 -3.77 -2.12 -10.67
CA ASP A 248 -3.26 -2.01 -12.03
C ASP A 248 -4.43 -1.54 -12.89
N VAL A 249 -4.46 -0.24 -13.20
CA VAL A 249 -5.64 0.41 -13.81
C VAL A 249 -5.89 -0.16 -15.19
N ASP A 250 -4.84 -0.53 -15.93
CA ASP A 250 -4.96 -1.19 -17.23
C ASP A 250 -5.46 -2.61 -17.08
N LYS A 251 -5.00 -3.36 -16.07
CA LYS A 251 -5.52 -4.70 -15.77
C LYS A 251 -6.96 -4.64 -15.28
N ILE A 252 -7.30 -3.70 -14.42
CA ILE A 252 -8.64 -3.53 -13.88
C ILE A 252 -9.57 -3.06 -14.97
N LYS A 253 -9.14 -2.12 -15.82
CA LYS A 253 -9.88 -1.74 -17.01
C LYS A 253 -10.06 -2.93 -17.94
N ALA A 254 -9.04 -3.75 -18.17
CA ALA A 254 -9.15 -4.95 -18.98
C ALA A 254 -10.09 -6.00 -18.36
N ASP A 255 -10.02 -6.24 -17.05
CA ASP A 255 -10.88 -7.14 -16.29
C ASP A 255 -12.34 -6.64 -16.28
N LEU A 256 -12.53 -5.32 -16.24
CA LEU A 256 -13.82 -4.62 -16.29
C LEU A 256 -14.40 -4.53 -17.71
N ASP A 257 -13.58 -4.35 -18.73
CA ASP A 257 -13.98 -4.36 -20.14
C ASP A 257 -14.31 -5.80 -20.60
N ALA A 258 -13.74 -6.81 -19.94
CA ALA A 258 -14.04 -8.22 -20.16
C ALA A 258 -15.30 -8.71 -19.41
N LEU A 259 -15.83 -7.95 -18.45
CA LEU A 259 -17.07 -8.27 -17.74
C LEU A 259 -18.27 -8.17 -18.71
N SER A 260 -19.07 -9.22 -18.78
CA SER A 260 -20.30 -9.25 -19.59
C SER A 260 -21.54 -9.43 -18.71
N GLY A 261 -22.68 -8.92 -19.18
CA GLY A 261 -23.97 -9.11 -18.50
C GLY A 261 -24.42 -10.57 -18.40
N GLU A 262 -23.75 -11.49 -19.10
CA GLU A 262 -24.05 -12.93 -19.11
C GLU A 262 -23.24 -13.72 -18.06
N THR A 263 -22.07 -13.22 -17.63
CA THR A 263 -21.19 -13.92 -16.68
C THR A 263 -21.49 -13.56 -15.23
N ASP A 264 -21.66 -12.27 -14.94
CA ASP A 264 -22.07 -11.74 -13.62
C ASP A 264 -22.80 -10.40 -13.80
N GLY A 265 -24.10 -10.48 -14.08
CA GLY A 265 -24.93 -9.33 -14.41
C GLY A 265 -25.00 -8.26 -13.30
N GLU A 266 -25.00 -8.66 -12.03
CA GLU A 266 -25.09 -7.71 -10.91
C GLU A 266 -23.82 -6.85 -10.81
N THR A 267 -22.65 -7.49 -10.86
CA THR A 267 -21.35 -6.79 -10.84
C THR A 267 -21.16 -5.93 -12.08
N TYR A 268 -21.56 -6.43 -13.26
CA TYR A 268 -21.50 -5.69 -14.52
C TYR A 268 -22.33 -4.40 -14.48
N TYR A 269 -23.61 -4.47 -14.12
CA TYR A 269 -24.46 -3.27 -14.10
C TYR A 269 -24.07 -2.29 -12.98
N ARG A 270 -23.65 -2.78 -11.81
CA ARG A 270 -23.10 -1.89 -10.76
C ARG A 270 -21.88 -1.12 -11.25
N TYR A 271 -20.98 -1.78 -11.99
CA TYR A 271 -19.83 -1.12 -12.57
C TYR A 271 -20.22 -0.10 -13.65
N VAL A 272 -21.08 -0.48 -14.61
CA VAL A 272 -21.54 0.41 -15.68
C VAL A 272 -22.18 1.68 -15.11
N PHE A 273 -23.02 1.55 -14.09
CA PHE A 273 -23.65 2.71 -13.45
C PHE A 273 -22.63 3.59 -12.70
N ALA A 274 -21.64 3.00 -12.01
CA ALA A 274 -20.59 3.76 -11.35
C ALA A 274 -19.73 4.57 -12.34
N VAL A 275 -19.42 4.00 -13.51
CA VAL A 275 -18.71 4.72 -14.59
C VAL A 275 -19.56 5.86 -15.13
N LEU A 276 -20.83 5.60 -15.45
CA LEU A 276 -21.75 6.64 -15.94
C LEU A 276 -21.91 7.79 -14.94
N GLU A 277 -22.00 7.48 -13.66
CA GLU A 277 -22.07 8.49 -12.60
C GLU A 277 -20.77 9.30 -12.50
N ALA A 278 -19.61 8.64 -12.54
CA ALA A 278 -18.31 9.31 -12.52
C ALA A 278 -18.11 10.22 -13.74
N VAL A 279 -18.48 9.77 -14.95
CA VAL A 279 -18.44 10.57 -16.18
C VAL A 279 -19.39 11.76 -16.05
N ARG A 280 -20.61 11.56 -15.55
CA ARG A 280 -21.57 12.66 -15.35
C ARG A 280 -21.07 13.69 -14.35
N GLU A 281 -20.48 13.26 -13.24
CA GLU A 281 -19.89 14.19 -12.26
C GLU A 281 -18.65 14.89 -12.79
N PHE A 282 -17.84 14.21 -13.61
CA PHE A 282 -16.71 14.82 -14.31
C PHE A 282 -17.18 15.88 -15.31
N ASP A 283 -18.16 15.56 -16.17
CA ASP A 283 -18.75 16.49 -17.13
C ASP A 283 -19.39 17.69 -16.43
N LYS A 284 -20.11 17.48 -15.32
CA LYS A 284 -20.62 18.58 -14.50
C LYS A 284 -19.47 19.46 -13.99
N LYS A 285 -18.42 18.89 -13.42
CA LYS A 285 -17.30 19.69 -12.90
C LYS A 285 -16.53 20.43 -14.00
N LEU A 286 -16.45 19.84 -15.20
CA LEU A 286 -15.74 20.43 -16.33
C LEU A 286 -16.56 21.50 -17.06
N HIS A 287 -17.89 21.30 -17.18
CA HIS A 287 -18.77 22.12 -18.01
C HIS A 287 -19.84 22.92 -17.25
N ALA A 288 -19.98 22.77 -15.92
CA ALA A 288 -20.96 23.54 -15.14
C ALA A 288 -20.75 25.06 -15.22
N PHE A 289 -19.55 25.52 -15.57
CA PHE A 289 -19.24 26.94 -15.75
C PHE A 289 -19.56 27.47 -17.16
N GLU A 290 -19.87 26.61 -18.14
CA GLU A 290 -20.12 26.98 -19.55
C GLU A 290 -21.57 26.73 -20.03
N LEU A 291 -22.40 26.10 -19.19
CA LEU A 291 -23.80 25.81 -19.52
C LEU A 291 -24.70 27.04 -19.32
N GLU A 292 -24.80 27.90 -20.34
CA GLU A 292 -25.97 28.78 -20.48
C GLU A 292 -27.17 27.93 -20.90
N LEU A 293 -28.11 27.69 -19.98
CA LEU A 293 -29.40 27.07 -20.31
C LEU A 293 -30.23 28.10 -21.11
N PRO A 294 -30.54 27.85 -22.39
CA PRO A 294 -31.47 28.69 -23.14
C PRO A 294 -32.83 28.73 -22.44
N ASP A 295 -33.55 29.85 -22.56
CA ASP A 295 -34.94 29.91 -22.14
C ASP A 295 -35.79 28.97 -23.00
N PHE A 296 -36.22 27.85 -22.41
CA PHE A 296 -37.01 26.83 -23.07
C PHE A 296 -38.52 27.01 -22.84
N GLU A 297 -38.97 28.09 -22.21
CA GLU A 297 -40.39 28.27 -21.85
C GLU A 297 -41.30 28.21 -23.09
N ALA A 298 -40.92 28.89 -24.17
CA ALA A 298 -41.65 28.87 -25.44
C ALA A 298 -41.69 27.47 -26.10
N LEU A 299 -40.58 26.74 -26.09
CA LEU A 299 -40.47 25.39 -26.65
C LEU A 299 -41.24 24.36 -25.80
N ALA A 300 -41.23 24.53 -24.48
CA ALA A 300 -42.00 23.68 -23.56
C ALA A 300 -43.50 23.88 -23.76
N GLU A 301 -43.96 25.12 -23.96
CA GLU A 301 -45.36 25.43 -24.22
C GLU A 301 -45.81 24.87 -25.59
N GLU A 302 -44.99 25.03 -26.63
CA GLU A 302 -45.28 24.49 -27.97
C GLU A 302 -45.33 22.95 -27.96
N ARG A 303 -44.35 22.30 -27.32
CA ARG A 303 -44.30 20.85 -27.21
C ARG A 303 -45.43 20.30 -26.36
N TYR A 304 -45.84 21.02 -25.30
CA TYR A 304 -47.04 20.69 -24.54
C TYR A 304 -48.27 20.75 -25.45
N ARG A 305 -48.48 21.82 -26.22
CA ARG A 305 -49.64 21.92 -27.13
C ARG A 305 -49.67 20.83 -28.21
N ILE A 306 -48.51 20.50 -28.79
CA ILE A 306 -48.40 19.53 -29.90
C ILE A 306 -48.56 18.10 -29.40
N SER A 307 -47.92 17.74 -28.29
CA SER A 307 -47.84 16.36 -27.80
C SER A 307 -48.75 16.05 -26.60
N LYS A 308 -49.62 16.98 -26.20
CA LYS A 308 -50.58 16.79 -25.08
C LYS A 308 -51.37 15.47 -25.20
N GLY A 309 -51.79 15.13 -26.41
CA GLY A 309 -52.57 13.92 -26.69
C GLY A 309 -51.76 12.63 -26.75
N GLU A 310 -50.43 12.71 -26.92
CA GLU A 310 -49.54 11.53 -26.99
C GLU A 310 -49.04 11.10 -25.61
N ILE A 311 -48.95 12.04 -24.66
CA ILE A 311 -48.30 11.82 -23.36
C ILE A 311 -49.32 11.54 -22.24
N ALA A 312 -50.61 11.87 -22.42
CA ALA A 312 -51.64 11.51 -21.45
C ALA A 312 -53.03 11.32 -22.10
N MET A 313 -53.49 10.07 -22.18
CA MET A 313 -54.90 9.75 -22.47
C MET A 313 -55.73 9.76 -21.17
N VAL A 314 -55.63 10.85 -20.40
CA VAL A 314 -56.37 11.00 -19.14
C VAL A 314 -57.19 12.28 -19.22
N PRO A 315 -58.52 12.24 -18.99
CA PRO A 315 -59.38 13.42 -19.11
C PRO A 315 -58.91 14.56 -18.19
N GLU A 316 -59.07 15.80 -18.68
CA GLU A 316 -58.57 17.06 -18.08
C GLU A 316 -59.12 17.41 -16.69
N ILE A 317 -60.00 16.59 -16.13
CA ILE A 317 -60.50 16.78 -14.77
C ILE A 317 -59.99 15.61 -13.92
N ARG A 318 -58.85 15.80 -13.24
CA ARG A 318 -58.41 14.96 -12.13
C ARG A 318 -58.77 15.66 -10.84
N GLU A 319 -59.83 15.23 -10.16
CA GLU A 319 -60.21 15.82 -8.86
C GLU A 319 -59.41 15.26 -7.67
N ALA A 320 -58.63 14.19 -7.84
CA ALA A 320 -57.57 13.82 -6.91
C ALA A 320 -56.58 12.86 -7.58
N SER A 321 -55.28 13.16 -7.54
CA SER A 321 -54.23 12.20 -7.86
C SER A 321 -54.09 11.21 -6.70
N HIS A 322 -54.56 9.98 -6.91
CA HIS A 322 -54.39 8.79 -6.06
C HIS A 322 -53.80 9.04 -4.66
N LEU A 323 -54.66 9.32 -3.67
CA LEU A 323 -54.28 9.21 -2.26
C LEU A 323 -54.21 7.72 -1.93
N LEU A 324 -53.02 7.16 -1.95
CA LEU A 324 -52.76 5.79 -1.50
C LEU A 324 -52.38 5.82 -0.02
N LEU A 325 -53.29 5.39 0.84
CA LEU A 325 -52.96 5.02 2.21
C LEU A 325 -52.54 3.55 2.20
N LEU A 326 -51.28 3.29 2.59
CA LEU A 326 -50.74 1.94 2.67
C LEU A 326 -51.27 1.25 3.94
N CYS A 327 -51.90 0.08 3.78
CA CYS A 327 -52.43 -0.76 4.84
C CYS A 327 -51.55 -2.03 4.96
N GLY A 328 -50.94 -2.22 6.14
CA GLY A 328 -50.08 -3.39 6.44
C GLY A 328 -50.88 -4.58 7.00
N GLN A 329 -50.22 -5.66 7.42
CA GLN A 329 -50.90 -6.90 7.85
C GLN A 329 -51.79 -6.79 9.11
N ASP A 330 -51.58 -5.78 9.96
CA ASP A 330 -52.34 -5.55 11.20
C ASP A 330 -53.25 -4.30 11.13
N CYS A 331 -53.69 -3.92 9.93
CA CYS A 331 -54.47 -2.71 9.68
C CYS A 331 -55.99 -2.99 9.75
N ASP A 332 -56.73 -2.08 10.39
CA ASP A 332 -58.19 -2.04 10.37
C ASP A 332 -58.65 -1.35 9.07
N GLU A 333 -59.08 -2.17 8.10
CA GLU A 333 -59.47 -1.70 6.77
C GLU A 333 -60.70 -0.78 6.82
N GLU A 334 -61.64 -1.01 7.75
CA GLU A 334 -62.89 -0.25 7.86
C GLU A 334 -62.63 1.16 8.41
N GLU A 335 -61.69 1.30 9.35
CA GLU A 335 -61.24 2.62 9.82
C GLU A 335 -60.53 3.41 8.72
N LYS A 336 -59.70 2.75 7.90
CA LYS A 336 -58.96 3.39 6.80
C LYS A 336 -59.86 3.81 5.64
N GLU A 337 -60.90 3.04 5.34
CA GLU A 337 -61.88 3.38 4.31
C GLU A 337 -62.69 4.63 4.70
N ASN A 338 -63.11 4.71 5.96
CA ASN A 338 -63.78 5.91 6.51
C ASN A 338 -62.87 7.16 6.47
N GLU A 339 -61.57 7.00 6.74
CA GLU A 339 -60.59 8.09 6.64
C GLU A 339 -60.46 8.61 5.20
N LEU A 340 -60.43 7.69 4.22
CA LEU A 340 -60.39 8.03 2.78
C LEU A 340 -61.67 8.73 2.32
N GLU A 341 -62.84 8.28 2.75
CA GLU A 341 -64.11 8.94 2.42
C GLU A 341 -64.19 10.35 3.03
N GLY A 342 -63.74 10.53 4.27
CA GLY A 342 -63.67 11.84 4.90
C GLY A 342 -62.71 12.81 4.19
N LEU A 343 -61.55 12.32 3.76
CA LEU A 343 -60.59 13.09 2.95
C LEU A 343 -61.18 13.46 1.59
N ARG A 344 -61.86 12.53 0.93
CA ARG A 344 -62.53 12.76 -0.36
C ARG A 344 -63.60 13.84 -0.23
N ALA A 345 -64.44 13.78 0.81
CA ALA A 345 -65.49 14.78 1.04
C ALA A 345 -64.91 16.18 1.25
N ARG A 346 -63.82 16.30 2.04
CA ARG A 346 -63.13 17.59 2.26
C ARG A 346 -62.53 18.18 0.98
N ILE A 347 -62.00 17.34 0.09
CA ILE A 347 -61.45 17.78 -1.20
C ILE A 347 -62.56 18.26 -2.14
N LEU A 348 -63.74 17.62 -2.09
CA LEU A 348 -64.89 18.01 -2.92
C LEU A 348 -65.54 19.31 -2.45
N ASP A 349 -65.47 19.62 -1.14
CA ASP A 349 -66.01 20.87 -0.58
C ASP A 349 -65.11 22.11 -0.80
N GLY A 350 -63.86 21.93 -1.29
CA GLY A 350 -62.91 23.00 -1.61
C GLY A 350 -61.85 23.24 -0.56
#